data_AF-A0A5P9FNP9-F1
#
_entry.id   AF-A0A5P9FNP9-F1
#
_cell.length_a   1.000
_cell.length_b   1.000
_cell.length_c   1.000
_cell.angle_alpha   90.00
_cell.angle_beta   90.00
_cell.angle_gamma   90.00
#
_symmetry.space_group_name_H-M   'P 1'
#
loop_
_entity.id
_entity.type
_entity.pdbx_description
1 polymer ?
#
loop_
_entity_poly.entity_id
_entity_poly.type
_entity_poly.pdbx_seq_one_letter_code
_entity_poly.pdbx_strand_id
1 'polypeptide(L)'
;MDFRSINREEHEDARQVARDIAKTEQYVISMKLRKKVEMLFAHLKRILGLNRLRLRGPYGANDEFLLAATAQNLRKLAKILPAPQQPRNA
;
A
#
# COMPACT_ATOMS: atom_id res chain seq x y z
N MET A 1 -12.13 25.16 -48.56
CA MET A 1 -12.04 23.88 -47.82
C MET A 1 -12.17 24.22 -46.35
N ASP A 2 -13.28 23.87 -45.73
CA ASP A 2 -13.46 24.06 -44.28
C ASP A 2 -12.51 23.13 -43.54
N PHE A 3 -11.50 23.71 -42.89
CA PHE A 3 -10.57 22.97 -42.06
C PHE A 3 -11.18 22.82 -40.67
N ARG A 4 -11.67 21.62 -40.33
CA ARG A 4 -12.09 21.31 -38.96
C ARG A 4 -10.84 21.03 -38.12
N SER A 5 -10.38 22.03 -37.38
CA SER A 5 -9.34 21.83 -36.36
C SER A 5 -9.98 21.48 -35.02
N ILE A 6 -9.40 20.51 -34.31
CA ILE A 6 -9.74 20.19 -32.93
C ILE A 6 -8.59 20.73 -32.08
N ASN A 7 -8.86 21.68 -31.19
CA ASN A 7 -7.88 22.15 -30.23
C ASN A 7 -7.58 21.01 -29.25
N ARG A 8 -6.40 20.41 -29.37
CA ARG A 8 -5.86 19.48 -28.37
C ARG A 8 -5.09 20.29 -27.33
N GLU A 9 -5.15 19.85 -26.09
CA GLU A 9 -4.31 20.41 -25.04
C GLU A 9 -2.86 19.96 -25.24
N GLU A 10 -1.92 20.80 -24.79
CA GLU A 10 -0.48 20.66 -25.02
C GLU A 10 0.11 19.32 -24.58
N HIS A 11 -0.47 18.68 -23.56
CA HIS A 11 0.01 17.42 -22.99
C HIS A 11 -0.92 16.23 -23.30
N GLU A 12 -1.79 16.37 -24.30
CA GLU A 12 -2.76 15.33 -24.64
C GLU A 12 -2.09 14.01 -25.03
N ASP A 13 -0.91 14.07 -25.66
CA ASP A 13 -0.12 12.89 -26.01
C ASP A 13 0.35 12.13 -24.74
N ALA A 14 0.85 12.84 -23.73
CA ALA A 14 1.24 12.24 -22.45
C ALA A 14 0.04 11.62 -21.72
N ARG A 15 -1.13 12.29 -21.78
CA ARG A 15 -2.37 11.75 -21.21
C ARG A 15 -2.84 10.51 -21.95
N GLN A 16 -2.71 10.48 -23.27
CA GLN A 16 -3.07 9.32 -24.07
C GLN A 16 -2.22 8.11 -23.70
N VAL A 17 -0.90 8.30 -23.52
CA VAL A 17 0.00 7.24 -23.01
C VAL A 17 -0.47 6.74 -21.65
N ALA A 18 -0.81 7.64 -20.71
CA ALA A 18 -1.31 7.23 -19.40
C ALA A 18 -2.63 6.44 -19.48
N ARG A 19 -3.56 6.83 -20.36
CA ARG A 19 -4.82 6.11 -20.59
C ARG A 19 -4.57 4.73 -21.20
N ASP A 20 -3.61 4.61 -22.11
CA ASP A 20 -3.31 3.34 -22.75
C ASP A 20 -2.61 2.37 -21.78
N ILE A 21 -1.71 2.88 -20.93
CA ILE A 21 -1.16 2.09 -19.80
C ILE A 21 -2.27 1.61 -18.89
N ALA A 22 -3.25 2.45 -18.56
CA ALA A 22 -4.35 2.08 -17.66
C ALA A 22 -5.23 0.94 -18.20
N LYS A 23 -5.25 0.69 -19.51
CA LYS A 23 -5.99 -0.41 -20.14
C LYS A 23 -5.23 -1.74 -20.09
N THR A 24 -3.94 -1.74 -19.75
CA THR A 24 -3.11 -2.94 -19.75
C THR A 24 -3.43 -3.86 -18.55
N GLU A 25 -3.26 -5.17 -18.74
CA GLU A 25 -3.38 -6.14 -17.64
C GLU A 25 -2.31 -5.90 -16.56
N GLN A 26 -1.11 -5.49 -16.97
CA GLN A 26 0.00 -5.17 -16.07
C GLN A 26 -0.39 -4.04 -15.11
N TYR A 27 -1.11 -3.02 -15.59
CA TYR A 27 -1.62 -1.96 -14.74
C TYR A 27 -2.63 -2.48 -13.71
N VAL A 28 -3.54 -3.38 -14.11
CA VAL A 28 -4.50 -4.00 -13.18
C VAL A 28 -3.78 -4.78 -12.08
N ILE A 29 -2.75 -5.55 -12.42
CA ILE A 29 -1.92 -6.30 -11.46
C ILE A 29 -1.19 -5.33 -10.52
N SER A 30 -0.51 -4.34 -11.07
CA SER A 30 0.23 -3.32 -10.32
C SER A 30 -0.69 -2.56 -9.35
N MET A 31 -1.89 -2.17 -9.81
CA MET A 31 -2.89 -1.48 -8.98
C MET A 31 -3.34 -2.35 -7.79
N LYS A 32 -3.61 -3.64 -8.03
CA LYS A 32 -3.98 -4.59 -6.96
C LYS A 32 -2.85 -4.74 -5.94
N LEU A 33 -1.59 -4.82 -6.39
CA LEU A 33 -0.43 -4.91 -5.51
C LEU A 33 -0.23 -3.61 -4.69
N ARG A 34 -0.34 -2.44 -5.32
CA ARG A 34 -0.27 -1.14 -4.64
C ARG A 34 -1.32 -1.03 -3.54
N LYS A 35 -2.59 -1.39 -3.83
CA LYS A 35 -3.67 -1.36 -2.84
C LYS A 35 -3.36 -2.24 -1.61
N LYS A 36 -2.74 -3.41 -1.79
CA LYS A 36 -2.32 -4.26 -0.67
C LYS A 36 -1.27 -3.57 0.19
N VAL A 37 -0.28 -2.94 -0.42
CA VAL A 37 0.78 -2.21 0.31
C VAL A 37 0.19 -1.00 1.04
N GLU A 38 -0.65 -0.20 0.38
CA GLU A 38 -1.31 0.96 0.98
C GLU A 38 -2.15 0.59 2.21
N MET A 39 -2.87 -0.53 2.15
CA MET A 39 -3.62 -1.03 3.29
C MET A 39 -2.72 -1.47 4.44
N LEU A 40 -1.53 -2.01 4.18
CA LEU A 40 -0.55 -2.30 5.23
C LEU A 40 -0.12 -1.00 5.92
N PHE A 41 0.25 0.04 5.15
CA PHE A 41 0.61 1.34 5.72
C PHE A 41 -0.53 2.00 6.50
N ALA A 42 -1.77 1.90 6.01
CA ALA A 42 -2.94 2.40 6.72
C ALA A 42 -3.12 1.68 8.08
N HIS A 43 -2.93 0.36 8.11
CA HIS A 43 -2.96 -0.40 9.35
C HIS A 43 -1.84 -0.01 10.31
N LEU A 44 -0.60 0.15 9.82
CA LEU A 44 0.52 0.59 10.66
C LEU A 44 0.22 1.92 11.34
N LYS A 45 -0.32 2.90 10.59
CA LYS A 45 -0.70 4.22 11.14
C LYS A 45 -1.83 4.10 12.17
N ARG A 46 -2.92 3.42 11.83
CA ARG A 46 -4.12 3.36 12.68
C ARG A 46 -3.95 2.49 13.92
N ILE A 47 -3.21 1.39 13.82
CA ILE A 47 -3.13 0.37 14.88
C ILE A 47 -1.86 0.54 15.71
N LEU A 48 -0.71 0.76 15.05
CA LEU A 48 0.59 0.90 15.73
C LEU A 48 0.99 2.36 15.96
N GLY A 49 0.19 3.32 15.51
CA GLY A 49 0.46 4.74 15.72
C GLY A 49 1.69 5.26 14.98
N LEU A 50 2.13 4.59 13.90
CA LEU A 50 3.31 4.93 13.12
C LEU A 50 3.06 6.15 12.21
N ASN A 51 2.80 7.31 12.81
CA ASN A 51 2.48 8.55 12.12
C ASN A 51 3.71 9.37 11.73
N ARG A 52 4.81 9.18 12.46
CA ARG A 52 6.10 9.83 12.21
C ARG A 52 7.23 8.90 12.56
N LEU A 53 8.33 9.02 11.84
CA LEU A 53 9.58 8.35 12.17
C LEU A 53 10.24 9.09 13.35
N ARG A 54 10.79 8.33 14.28
CA ARG A 54 11.52 8.83 15.47
C ARG A 54 13.03 8.74 15.30
N LEU A 55 13.51 7.73 14.59
CA LEU A 55 14.90 7.49 14.25
C LEU A 55 15.25 8.29 12.99
N ARG A 56 16.44 8.88 12.99
CA ARG A 56 16.90 9.78 11.93
C ARG A 56 17.61 9.00 10.84
N GLY A 57 17.45 9.46 9.59
CA GLY A 57 18.14 8.92 8.43
C GLY A 57 17.48 7.66 7.84
N PRO A 58 17.95 7.20 6.66
CA PRO A 58 17.36 6.08 5.95
C PRO A 58 17.49 4.75 6.70
N TYR A 59 18.59 4.55 7.45
CA TYR A 59 18.77 3.37 8.30
C TYR A 59 17.77 3.36 9.47
N GLY A 60 17.61 4.49 10.17
CA GLY A 60 16.61 4.60 11.23
C GLY A 60 15.18 4.38 10.73
N ALA A 61 14.85 4.90 9.54
CA ALA A 61 13.58 4.63 8.90
C ALA A 61 13.37 3.13 8.63
N ASN A 62 14.40 2.44 8.12
CA ASN A 62 14.35 1.01 7.86
C ASN A 62 14.04 0.21 9.14
N ASP A 63 14.77 0.50 10.22
CA ASP A 63 14.61 -0.19 11.51
C ASP A 63 13.20 -0.03 12.08
N GLU A 64 12.64 1.18 11.99
CA GLU A 64 11.27 1.42 12.45
C GLU A 64 10.22 0.66 11.66
N PHE A 65 10.35 0.65 10.33
CA PHE A 65 9.42 -0.12 9.49
C PHE A 65 9.58 -1.62 9.72
N LEU A 66 10.81 -2.12 9.93
CA LEU A 66 11.06 -3.51 10.25
C LEU A 66 10.40 -3.91 11.57
N LEU A 67 10.54 -3.08 12.60
CA LEU A 67 9.92 -3.32 13.90
C LEU A 67 8.38 -3.26 13.81
N ALA A 68 7.84 -2.26 13.11
CA ALA A 68 6.40 -2.10 12.94
C ALA A 68 5.78 -3.25 12.12
N ALA A 69 6.47 -3.71 11.06
CA ALA A 69 6.06 -4.87 10.28
C ALA A 69 6.08 -6.15 11.14
N THR A 70 7.11 -6.32 11.97
CA THR A 70 7.23 -7.44 12.91
C THR A 70 6.06 -7.45 13.90
N ALA A 71 5.78 -6.32 14.55
CA ALA A 71 4.65 -6.19 15.47
C ALA A 71 3.31 -6.48 14.79
N GLN A 72 3.11 -6.00 13.56
CA GLN A 72 1.89 -6.27 12.78
C GLN A 72 1.76 -7.76 12.42
N ASN A 73 2.86 -8.43 12.08
CA ASN A 73 2.87 -9.87 11.79
C ASN A 73 2.54 -10.70 13.04
N LEU A 74 3.13 -10.36 14.19
CA LEU A 74 2.81 -10.99 15.48
C LEU A 74 1.33 -10.84 15.83
N ARG A 75 0.77 -9.64 15.63
CA ARG A 75 -0.67 -9.39 15.84
C ARG A 75 -1.56 -10.21 14.92
N LYS A 76 -1.15 -10.46 13.67
CA LYS A 76 -1.90 -11.34 12.75
C LYS A 76 -1.80 -12.80 13.20
N LEU A 77 -0.62 -13.27 13.59
CA LEU A 77 -0.42 -14.64 14.10
C LEU A 77 -1.28 -14.91 15.34
N ALA A 78 -1.31 -13.97 16.28
CA ALA A 78 -2.14 -14.08 17.48
C ALA A 78 -3.65 -14.24 17.21
N LYS A 79 -4.14 -13.83 16.02
CA LYS A 79 -5.53 -14.03 15.61
C LYS A 79 -5.80 -15.37 14.95
N ILE A 80 -4.77 -16.01 14.39
CA ILE A 80 -4.87 -17.30 13.70
C ILE A 80 -4.75 -18.44 14.72
N LEU A 81 -3.94 -18.22 15.77
CA LEU A 81 -3.79 -19.19 16.84
C LEU A 81 -5.12 -19.40 17.56
N PRO A 82 -5.52 -20.67 17.82
CA PRO A 82 -6.71 -20.96 18.60
C PRO A 82 -6.58 -20.36 20.00
N ALA A 83 -7.70 -19.91 20.57
CA ALA A 83 -7.72 -19.39 21.93
C ALA A 83 -7.09 -20.43 22.88
N PRO A 84 -6.22 -20.01 23.82
CA PRO A 84 -5.61 -20.94 24.76
C PRO A 84 -6.73 -21.72 25.46
N GLN A 85 -6.71 -23.04 25.28
CA GLN A 85 -7.66 -23.92 25.94
C GLN A 85 -7.45 -23.74 27.44
N GLN A 86 -8.44 -23.19 28.13
CA GLN A 86 -8.37 -23.15 29.59
C GLN A 86 -8.24 -24.60 30.06
N PRO A 87 -7.26 -24.91 30.93
CA PRO A 87 -7.20 -26.24 31.51
C PRO A 87 -8.55 -26.47 32.21
N ARG A 88 -9.27 -27.52 31.80
CA ARG A 88 -10.43 -27.97 32.56
C ARG A 88 -9.91 -28.33 33.94
N ASN A 89 -10.23 -27.50 34.93
CA ASN A 89 -10.04 -27.89 36.32
C ASN A 89 -10.82 -29.18 36.53
N ALA A 90 -10.12 -30.21 37.00
CA ALA A 90 -10.70 -31.49 37.38
C ALA A 90 -11.54 -31.34 38.66
#